data_AF-A0A7D5ZQX9-F1
#
_entry.id   AF-A0A7D5ZQX9-F1
#
_cell.length_a   1.000
_cell.length_b   1.000
_cell.length_c   1.000
_cell.angle_alpha   90.00
_cell.angle_beta   90.00
_cell.angle_gamma   90.00
#
_symmetry.space_group_name_H-M   'P 1'
#
loop_
_entity.id
_entity.type
_entity.pdbx_description
1 polymer ?
#
loop_
_entity_poly.entity_id
_entity_poly.type
_entity_poly.pdbx_seq_one_letter_code
_entity_poly.pdbx_strand_id
1 'polypeptide(L)'
;MNTQTDAWPFGTDAVQDDPLTALRIPVVGSFRPMWRYVAAYLNTAAPGVPDYLTGPPFASVERPTEAEAQMLASFIREYITRWFHEGYQRRLARRPLDVDSGCNTTVFVKYGPDDWGYGRVSWEYGPTFIPGPPRARGTEYAHPKHPGPLSLVQVMDLAHTICDEPMERWTRWKADHPEIFGAEAAQ
;
A
#
# COMPACT_ATOMS: atom_id res chain seq x y z
N MET A 1 32.55 20.74 14.43
CA MET A 1 32.13 19.43 13.91
C MET A 1 30.65 19.55 13.57
N ASN A 2 30.30 19.71 12.29
CA ASN A 2 28.90 19.72 11.86
C ASN A 2 28.45 18.26 11.77
N THR A 3 27.60 17.83 12.70
CA THR A 3 26.80 16.61 12.56
C THR A 3 25.82 16.85 11.41
N GLN A 4 26.17 16.37 10.23
CA GLN A 4 25.25 16.21 9.12
C GLN A 4 24.25 15.14 9.56
N THR A 5 23.13 15.54 10.16
CA THR A 5 21.93 14.70 10.21
C THR A 5 21.67 14.30 8.77
N ASP A 6 21.84 13.02 8.44
CA ASP A 6 21.49 12.50 7.13
C ASP A 6 20.05 12.90 6.86
N ALA A 7 19.87 13.90 5.99
CA ALA A 7 18.56 14.44 5.68
C ALA A 7 17.73 13.29 5.09
N TRP A 8 16.52 13.10 5.62
CA TRP A 8 15.58 12.11 5.13
C TRP A 8 15.47 12.17 3.60
N PRO A 9 15.89 11.11 2.88
CA PRO A 9 16.11 11.21 1.44
C PRO A 9 14.80 11.34 0.66
N PHE A 10 13.65 11.12 1.31
CA PHE A 10 12.33 11.19 0.69
C PHE A 10 11.64 12.54 0.88
N GLY A 11 12.29 13.51 1.53
CA GLY A 11 11.75 14.86 1.70
C GLY A 11 10.38 14.86 2.36
N THR A 12 9.39 15.51 1.74
CA THR A 12 8.00 15.53 2.22
C THR A 12 7.13 14.43 1.61
N ASP A 13 7.69 13.56 0.76
CA ASP A 13 6.92 12.54 0.04
C ASP A 13 6.47 11.40 0.96
N ALA A 14 7.31 11.03 1.93
CA ALA A 14 7.01 10.06 2.97
C ALA A 14 7.38 10.57 4.37
N VAL A 15 6.65 10.15 5.40
CA VAL A 15 6.88 10.54 6.80
C VAL A 15 8.02 9.71 7.42
N GLN A 16 9.10 10.37 7.85
CA GLN A 16 10.26 9.70 8.45
C GLN A 16 9.93 8.99 9.77
N ASP A 17 9.30 9.71 10.70
CA ASP A 17 9.14 9.26 12.10
C ASP A 17 7.87 8.44 12.33
N ASP A 18 7.24 7.95 11.27
CA ASP A 18 6.06 7.10 11.37
C ASP A 18 6.46 5.66 11.78
N PRO A 19 5.77 5.01 12.75
CA PRO A 19 6.08 3.63 13.14
C PRO A 19 6.11 2.63 11.98
N LEU A 20 5.30 2.83 10.93
CA LEU A 20 5.28 1.97 9.74
C LEU A 20 6.57 2.06 8.93
N THR A 21 7.31 3.18 9.03
CA THR A 21 8.63 3.33 8.40
C THR A 21 9.65 2.35 8.99
N ALA A 22 9.51 1.92 10.25
CA ALA A 22 10.36 0.86 10.82
C ALA A 22 10.15 -0.50 10.13
N LEU A 23 8.95 -0.74 9.59
CA LEU A 23 8.62 -1.90 8.75
C LEU A 23 8.93 -1.64 7.27
N ARG A 24 9.58 -0.52 6.94
CA ARG A 24 9.91 -0.05 5.59
C ARG A 24 8.69 0.26 4.73
N ILE A 25 7.54 0.52 5.36
CA ILE A 25 6.30 0.88 4.68
C ILE A 25 6.26 2.41 4.55
N PRO A 26 6.32 2.96 3.34
CA PRO A 26 6.21 4.40 3.13
C PRO A 26 4.82 4.90 3.56
N VAL A 27 4.80 5.94 4.39
CA VAL A 27 3.56 6.66 4.74
C VAL A 27 3.51 7.98 3.99
N VAL A 28 2.59 8.08 3.04
CA VAL A 28 2.52 9.18 2.06
C VAL A 28 1.26 10.02 2.27
N GLY A 29 1.32 11.31 1.92
CA GLY A 29 0.17 12.23 1.93
C GLY A 29 -0.54 12.36 0.58
N SER A 30 -0.02 11.72 -0.47
CA SER A 30 -0.55 11.76 -1.83
C SER A 30 -0.73 10.35 -2.37
N PHE A 31 -1.83 10.09 -3.08
CA PHE A 31 -2.01 8.84 -3.82
C PHE A 31 -1.20 8.78 -5.12
N ARG A 32 -0.45 9.84 -5.42
CA ARG A 32 0.59 9.93 -6.46
C ARG A 32 1.89 10.44 -5.82
N PRO A 33 2.59 9.61 -5.02
CA PRO A 33 3.90 10.00 -4.49
C PRO A 33 4.89 10.26 -5.62
N MET A 34 5.84 11.15 -5.38
CA MET A 34 6.91 11.49 -6.32
C MET A 34 7.89 10.33 -6.47
N TRP A 35 8.24 9.67 -5.36
CA TRP A 35 9.10 8.51 -5.37
C TRP A 35 8.31 7.26 -5.78
N ARG A 36 8.96 6.40 -6.57
CA ARG A 36 8.40 5.12 -7.04
C ARG A 36 8.59 4.03 -6.00
N TYR A 37 7.81 4.11 -4.92
CA TYR A 37 7.77 3.05 -3.92
C TYR A 37 7.20 1.76 -4.50
N VAL A 38 7.59 0.61 -3.94
CA VAL A 38 6.96 -0.68 -4.30
C VAL A 38 5.48 -0.66 -3.93
N ALA A 39 5.20 -0.34 -2.66
CA ALA A 39 3.87 -0.01 -2.17
C ALA A 39 3.97 1.08 -1.09
N ALA A 40 2.87 1.76 -0.82
CA ALA A 40 2.78 2.81 0.20
C ALA A 40 1.41 2.80 0.90
N TYR A 41 1.36 3.30 2.12
CA TYR A 41 0.12 3.59 2.84
C TYR A 41 -0.19 5.08 2.73
N LEU A 42 -1.39 5.41 2.26
CA LEU A 42 -1.91 6.78 2.23
C LEU A 42 -2.43 7.17 3.60
N ASN A 43 -1.71 8.07 4.27
CA ASN A 43 -2.19 8.71 5.49
C ASN A 43 -2.97 9.98 5.13
N THR A 44 -4.28 9.86 5.06
CA THR A 44 -5.21 10.95 4.75
C THR A 44 -5.44 11.91 5.92
N ALA A 45 -4.92 11.61 7.10
CA ALA A 45 -4.97 12.49 8.27
C ALA A 45 -3.67 13.30 8.47
N ALA A 46 -2.69 13.15 7.58
CA ALA A 46 -1.43 13.88 7.68
C ALA A 46 -1.61 15.38 7.38
N PRO A 47 -0.83 16.27 8.04
CA PRO A 47 -0.80 17.69 7.68
C PRO A 47 -0.45 17.89 6.20
N GLY A 48 -1.19 18.76 5.52
CA GLY A 48 -0.96 19.10 4.10
C GLY A 48 -1.64 18.18 3.09
N VAL A 49 -2.40 17.17 3.54
CA VAL A 49 -3.30 16.41 2.68
C VAL A 49 -4.47 17.32 2.26
N PRO A 50 -4.82 17.40 0.95
CA PRO A 50 -5.96 18.18 0.49
C PRO A 50 -7.28 17.75 1.14
N ASP A 51 -8.12 18.70 1.55
CA ASP A 51 -9.37 18.45 2.29
C ASP A 51 -10.28 17.38 1.65
N TYR A 52 -10.33 17.32 0.31
CA TYR A 52 -11.16 16.34 -0.41
C TYR A 52 -10.69 14.88 -0.28
N LEU A 53 -9.47 14.66 0.23
CA LEU A 53 -8.90 13.36 0.61
C LEU A 53 -8.91 13.15 2.14
N THR A 54 -9.20 14.17 2.94
CA THR A 54 -9.13 14.07 4.41
C THR A 54 -10.41 13.51 5.01
N GLY A 55 -10.23 12.59 5.97
CA GLY A 55 -11.28 12.13 6.88
C GLY A 55 -12.48 11.42 6.25
N PRO A 56 -13.45 11.03 7.09
CA PRO A 56 -14.69 10.45 6.62
C PRO A 56 -15.45 11.44 5.73
N PRO A 57 -16.08 11.00 4.64
CA PRO A 57 -16.25 9.59 4.25
C PRO A 57 -15.24 9.13 3.18
N PHE A 58 -14.12 9.83 2.98
CA PHE A 58 -13.10 9.42 2.02
C PHE A 58 -12.18 8.34 2.60
N ALA A 59 -11.64 8.54 3.79
CA ALA A 59 -10.72 7.61 4.43
C ALA A 59 -10.91 7.59 5.95
N SER A 60 -10.52 6.49 6.57
CA SER A 60 -10.56 6.35 8.02
C SER A 60 -9.53 7.26 8.67
N VAL A 61 -9.85 7.72 9.87
CA VAL A 61 -8.84 8.25 10.81
C VAL A 61 -8.03 7.14 11.46
N GLU A 62 -8.52 5.89 11.37
CA GLU A 62 -7.84 4.72 11.90
C GLU A 62 -6.60 4.37 11.09
N ARG A 63 -5.56 4.02 11.83
CA ARG A 63 -4.30 3.54 11.30
C ARG A 63 -4.37 2.04 10.98
N PRO A 64 -3.44 1.50 10.18
CA PRO A 64 -3.28 0.07 10.05
C PRO A 64 -3.00 -0.53 11.44
N THR A 65 -3.67 -1.62 11.74
CA THR A 65 -3.36 -2.49 12.88
C THR A 65 -1.99 -3.13 12.68
N GLU A 66 -1.43 -3.71 13.74
CA GLU A 66 -0.15 -4.44 13.63
C GLU A 66 -0.22 -5.56 12.58
N ALA A 67 -1.32 -6.34 12.56
CA ALA A 67 -1.50 -7.41 11.57
C ALA A 67 -1.53 -6.87 10.14
N GLU A 68 -2.28 -5.80 9.88
CA GLU A 68 -2.34 -5.15 8.56
C GLU A 68 -0.99 -4.55 8.15
N ALA A 69 -0.24 -3.98 9.10
CA ALA A 69 1.11 -3.47 8.87
C ALA A 69 2.07 -4.60 8.45
N GLN A 70 2.00 -5.77 9.09
CA GLN A 70 2.79 -6.93 8.68
C GLN A 70 2.40 -7.44 7.29
N MET A 71 1.11 -7.43 6.94
CA MET A 71 0.65 -7.77 5.59
C MET A 71 1.21 -6.79 4.54
N LEU A 72 1.17 -5.48 4.80
CA LEU A 72 1.74 -4.46 3.89
C LEU A 72 3.24 -4.65 3.71
N ALA A 73 3.98 -4.91 4.78
CA ALA A 73 5.41 -5.20 4.71
C ALA A 73 5.69 -6.50 3.92
N SER A 74 4.85 -7.52 4.09
CA SER A 74 4.95 -8.79 3.35
C SER A 74 4.68 -8.62 1.86
N PHE A 75 3.70 -7.78 1.49
CA PHE A 75 3.41 -7.42 0.10
C PHE A 75 4.64 -6.78 -0.58
N ILE A 76 5.29 -5.83 0.09
CA ILE A 76 6.52 -5.19 -0.42
C ILE A 76 7.64 -6.23 -0.57
N ARG A 77 7.76 -7.14 0.41
CA ARG A 77 8.78 -8.19 0.43
C ARG A 77 8.60 -9.17 -0.73
N GLU A 78 7.38 -9.62 -1.03
CA GLU A 78 7.12 -10.52 -2.17
C GLU A 78 7.65 -9.91 -3.47
N TYR A 79 7.32 -8.63 -3.73
CA TYR A 79 7.77 -7.94 -4.93
C TYR A 79 9.29 -7.92 -5.02
N ILE A 80 9.98 -7.57 -3.92
CA ILE A 80 11.44 -7.48 -3.89
C ILE A 80 12.07 -8.85 -4.12
N THR A 81 11.56 -9.88 -3.44
CA THR A 81 12.04 -11.26 -3.58
C THR A 81 11.84 -11.77 -5.01
N ARG A 82 10.74 -11.38 -5.65
CA ARG A 82 10.40 -11.79 -7.01
C ARG A 82 11.27 -11.12 -8.07
N TRP A 83 11.40 -9.81 -8.03
CA TRP A 83 11.94 -9.03 -9.15
C TRP A 83 13.44 -8.78 -9.04
N PHE A 84 14.02 -8.91 -7.85
CA PHE A 84 15.42 -8.60 -7.63
C PHE A 84 16.21 -9.82 -7.19
N HIS A 85 17.41 -9.96 -7.75
CA HIS A 85 18.39 -10.92 -7.27
C HIS A 85 18.96 -10.48 -5.90
N GLU A 86 19.51 -11.41 -5.12
CA GLU A 86 19.93 -11.16 -3.74
C GLU A 86 20.87 -9.97 -3.55
N GLY A 87 21.81 -9.76 -4.48
CA GLY A 87 22.73 -8.64 -4.43
C GLY A 87 22.01 -7.29 -4.46
N TYR A 88 20.94 -7.19 -5.25
CA TYR A 88 20.12 -5.98 -5.33
C TYR A 88 19.16 -5.87 -4.14
N GLN A 89 18.62 -6.98 -3.64
CA GLN A 89 17.85 -7.01 -2.38
C GLN A 89 18.69 -6.47 -1.21
N ARG A 90 19.95 -6.90 -1.08
CA ARG A 90 20.90 -6.37 -0.09
C ARG A 90 21.17 -4.88 -0.28
N ARG A 91 21.15 -4.38 -1.52
CA ARG A 91 21.29 -2.95 -1.80
C ARG A 91 20.07 -2.15 -1.35
N LEU A 92 18.86 -2.65 -1.66
CA LEU A 92 17.60 -2.04 -1.22
C LEU A 92 17.49 -2.00 0.31
N ALA A 93 17.88 -3.08 0.99
CA ALA A 93 17.87 -3.19 2.45
C ALA A 93 18.72 -2.12 3.18
N ARG A 94 19.71 -1.51 2.50
CA ARG A 94 20.53 -0.42 3.05
C ARG A 94 19.85 0.95 3.01
N ARG A 95 18.75 1.08 2.25
CA ARG A 95 17.95 2.31 2.19
C ARG A 95 16.85 2.25 3.27
N PRO A 96 16.32 3.39 3.74
CA PRO A 96 15.22 3.35 4.70
C PRO A 96 13.92 2.79 4.12
N LEU A 97 13.61 3.08 2.85
CA LEU A 97 12.43 2.60 2.14
C LEU A 97 12.80 1.98 0.79
N ASP A 98 11.95 1.08 0.31
CA ASP A 98 12.12 0.35 -0.93
C ASP A 98 11.52 1.11 -2.13
N VAL A 99 12.41 1.53 -3.04
CA VAL A 99 12.07 2.28 -4.25
C VAL A 99 12.60 1.56 -5.48
N ASP A 100 11.75 1.46 -6.49
CA ASP A 100 12.07 0.92 -7.81
C ASP A 100 11.46 1.82 -8.89
N SER A 101 12.31 2.44 -9.72
CA SER A 101 11.86 3.33 -10.80
C SER A 101 11.01 2.64 -11.87
N GLY A 102 11.13 1.31 -12.00
CA GLY A 102 10.29 0.50 -12.89
C GLY A 102 8.96 0.08 -12.29
N CYS A 103 8.77 0.29 -10.98
CA CYS A 103 7.56 -0.13 -10.27
C CYS A 103 6.43 0.89 -10.47
N ASN A 104 5.24 0.35 -10.73
CA ASN A 104 4.00 1.10 -10.62
C ASN A 104 3.51 1.02 -9.17
N THR A 105 3.89 2.02 -8.38
CA THR A 105 3.56 2.10 -6.95
C THR A 105 2.09 1.80 -6.70
N THR A 106 1.86 0.81 -5.84
CA THR A 106 0.55 0.50 -5.30
C THR A 106 0.35 1.30 -4.01
N VAL A 107 -0.67 2.15 -3.97
CA VAL A 107 -1.00 2.95 -2.78
C VAL A 107 -2.24 2.37 -2.12
N PHE A 108 -2.10 1.92 -0.88
CA PHE A 108 -3.20 1.41 -0.07
C PHE A 108 -3.82 2.52 0.77
N VAL A 109 -5.14 2.49 0.93
CA VAL A 109 -5.90 3.39 1.79
C VAL A 109 -6.84 2.59 2.67
N LYS A 110 -6.94 2.98 3.95
CA LYS A 110 -7.89 2.39 4.90
C LYS A 110 -9.13 3.27 4.97
N TYR A 111 -10.30 2.69 4.75
CA TYR A 111 -11.59 3.36 4.83
C TYR A 111 -12.30 3.13 6.18
N GLY A 112 -12.00 2.01 6.84
CA GLY A 112 -12.50 1.64 8.17
C GLY A 112 -11.97 0.27 8.61
N PRO A 113 -12.51 -0.31 9.70
CA PRO A 113 -12.25 -1.70 10.07
C PRO A 113 -12.61 -2.66 8.94
N ASP A 114 -11.68 -3.54 8.55
CA ASP A 114 -11.81 -4.48 7.43
C ASP A 114 -12.30 -3.86 6.11
N ASP A 115 -11.97 -2.59 5.90
CA ASP A 115 -12.39 -1.85 4.72
C ASP A 115 -11.21 -1.07 4.13
N TRP A 116 -10.68 -1.58 3.04
CA TRP A 116 -9.48 -1.11 2.37
C TRP A 116 -9.73 -0.85 0.88
N GLY A 117 -8.85 -0.05 0.29
CA GLY A 117 -8.73 0.09 -1.15
C GLY A 117 -7.28 0.23 -1.58
N TYR A 118 -7.03 0.02 -2.87
CA TYR A 118 -5.74 0.32 -3.49
C TYR A 118 -5.91 1.13 -4.76
N GLY A 119 -4.93 1.98 -5.03
CA GLY A 119 -4.75 2.69 -6.28
C GLY A 119 -3.39 2.37 -6.87
N ARG A 120 -3.24 2.52 -8.18
CA ARG A 120 -1.93 2.48 -8.84
C ARG A 120 -1.61 3.84 -9.44
N VAL A 121 -0.37 4.28 -9.28
CA VAL A 121 0.05 5.61 -9.76
C VAL A 121 -0.04 5.78 -11.28
N SER A 122 -0.02 4.69 -12.05
CA SER A 122 -0.23 4.72 -13.51
C SER A 122 -1.69 4.78 -13.95
N TRP A 123 -2.66 4.71 -13.04
CA TRP A 123 -4.06 4.85 -13.43
C TRP A 123 -4.34 6.31 -13.76
N GLU A 124 -4.27 6.65 -15.04
CA GLU A 124 -4.55 7.99 -15.56
C GLU A 124 -6.05 8.17 -15.82
N TYR A 125 -6.70 7.12 -16.34
CA TYR A 125 -8.12 7.10 -16.68
C TYR A 125 -8.75 5.86 -16.06
N GLY A 126 -9.53 6.05 -14.99
CA GLY A 126 -10.11 4.96 -14.22
C GLY A 126 -10.46 5.36 -12.79
N PRO A 127 -10.93 4.39 -11.97
CA PRO A 127 -11.17 4.62 -10.55
C PRO A 127 -9.85 5.02 -9.86
N THR A 128 -9.90 6.00 -8.96
CA THR A 128 -8.72 6.40 -8.16
C THR A 128 -8.30 5.27 -7.21
N PHE A 129 -9.28 4.54 -6.67
CA PHE A 129 -9.09 3.41 -5.78
C PHE A 129 -10.10 2.30 -6.09
N ILE A 130 -9.71 1.05 -5.87
CA ILE A 130 -10.57 -0.14 -5.93
C ILE A 130 -10.47 -0.89 -4.60
N PRO A 131 -11.60 -1.15 -3.91
CA PRO A 131 -12.87 -0.47 -4.08
C PRO A 131 -12.73 1.06 -3.87
N GLY A 132 -13.70 1.80 -4.39
CA GLY A 132 -13.80 3.23 -4.12
C GLY A 132 -14.11 3.53 -2.64
N PRO A 133 -13.97 4.79 -2.22
CA PRO A 133 -14.27 5.21 -0.85
C PRO A 133 -15.75 4.93 -0.50
N PRO A 134 -16.10 4.72 0.79
CA PRO A 134 -17.44 4.38 1.22
C PRO A 134 -18.55 5.27 0.63
N ARG A 135 -18.30 6.58 0.51
CA ARG A 135 -19.25 7.54 -0.08
C ARG A 135 -19.66 7.27 -1.53
N ALA A 136 -18.83 6.56 -2.29
CA ALA A 136 -19.09 6.27 -3.69
C ALA A 136 -19.89 4.97 -3.87
N ARG A 137 -20.01 4.13 -2.83
CA ARG A 137 -20.66 2.82 -2.90
C ARG A 137 -22.17 2.98 -3.04
N GLY A 138 -22.78 2.19 -3.92
CA GLY A 138 -24.21 2.29 -4.25
C GLY A 138 -24.59 3.49 -5.13
N THR A 139 -23.60 4.30 -5.57
CA THR A 139 -23.80 5.37 -6.55
C THR A 139 -23.35 4.92 -7.94
N GLU A 140 -23.62 5.73 -8.97
CA GLU A 140 -23.10 5.50 -10.32
C GLU A 140 -21.55 5.53 -10.41
N TYR A 141 -20.89 6.08 -9.39
CA TYR A 141 -19.43 6.14 -9.28
C TYR A 141 -18.83 4.93 -8.56
N ALA A 142 -19.65 3.97 -8.11
CA ALA A 142 -19.17 2.74 -7.47
C ALA A 142 -18.40 1.88 -8.49
N HIS A 143 -17.31 1.25 -8.05
CA HIS A 143 -16.62 0.30 -8.91
C HIS A 143 -17.48 -0.96 -9.10
N PRO A 144 -17.94 -1.29 -10.33
CA PRO A 144 -19.03 -2.24 -10.53
C PRO A 144 -18.64 -3.69 -10.18
N LYS A 145 -17.37 -4.07 -10.39
CA LYS A 145 -16.89 -5.44 -10.09
C LYS A 145 -16.53 -5.65 -8.62
N HIS A 146 -16.12 -4.59 -7.93
CA HIS A 146 -15.58 -4.65 -6.58
C HIS A 146 -16.10 -3.45 -5.80
N PRO A 147 -17.37 -3.46 -5.36
CA PRO A 147 -17.97 -2.33 -4.68
C PRO A 147 -17.43 -2.13 -3.25
N GLY A 148 -16.81 -3.15 -2.66
CA GLY A 148 -16.41 -3.16 -1.24
C GLY A 148 -17.60 -3.32 -0.28
N PRO A 149 -17.35 -3.32 1.04
CA PRO A 149 -16.04 -3.27 1.70
C PRO A 149 -15.20 -4.51 1.38
N LEU A 150 -13.87 -4.36 1.35
CA LEU A 150 -12.92 -5.46 1.19
C LEU A 150 -11.85 -5.39 2.29
N SER A 151 -11.47 -6.55 2.83
CA SER A 151 -10.34 -6.64 3.75
C SER A 151 -9.02 -6.36 3.03
N LEU A 152 -7.96 -6.07 3.79
CA LEU A 152 -6.64 -5.78 3.20
C LEU A 152 -6.13 -6.95 2.34
N VAL A 153 -6.31 -8.20 2.77
CA VAL A 153 -5.85 -9.38 1.99
C VAL A 153 -6.60 -9.49 0.67
N GLN A 154 -7.91 -9.23 0.64
CA GLN A 154 -8.70 -9.25 -0.60
C GLN A 154 -8.24 -8.13 -1.55
N VAL A 155 -7.93 -6.95 -1.03
CA VAL A 155 -7.37 -5.84 -1.81
C VAL A 155 -5.99 -6.19 -2.38
N MET A 156 -5.15 -6.89 -1.61
CA MET A 156 -3.85 -7.38 -2.08
C MET A 156 -3.99 -8.46 -3.14
N ASP A 157 -4.99 -9.33 -3.03
CA ASP A 157 -5.33 -10.33 -4.05
C ASP A 157 -5.69 -9.65 -5.36
N LEU A 158 -6.57 -8.64 -5.33
CA LEU A 158 -6.91 -7.83 -6.51
C LEU A 158 -5.68 -7.13 -7.11
N ALA A 159 -4.80 -6.60 -6.26
CA ALA A 159 -3.54 -5.99 -6.71
C ALA A 159 -2.60 -7.01 -7.36
N HIS A 160 -2.75 -8.31 -7.06
CA HIS A 160 -2.02 -9.42 -7.66
C HIS A 160 -2.81 -10.23 -8.69
N THR A 161 -3.99 -9.76 -9.12
CA THR A 161 -4.78 -10.43 -10.16
C THR A 161 -4.29 -10.06 -11.56
N ILE A 162 -4.18 -11.06 -12.43
CA ILE A 162 -4.09 -10.89 -13.89
C ILE A 162 -5.30 -11.58 -14.49
N CYS A 163 -6.09 -10.83 -15.27
CA CYS A 163 -7.42 -11.25 -15.72
C CYS A 163 -8.39 -11.43 -14.53
N ASP A 164 -8.64 -12.68 -14.12
CA ASP A 164 -9.72 -13.01 -13.19
C ASP A 164 -9.26 -13.67 -11.87
N GLU A 165 -8.02 -14.16 -11.81
CA GLU A 165 -7.50 -14.87 -10.64
C GLU A 165 -6.21 -14.22 -10.09
N PRO A 166 -5.98 -14.25 -8.76
CA PRO A 166 -4.70 -13.90 -8.19
C PRO A 166 -3.58 -14.74 -8.81
N MET A 167 -2.43 -14.13 -9.06
CA MET A 167 -1.26 -14.85 -9.56
C MET A 167 -0.88 -15.99 -8.61
N GLU A 168 -0.66 -17.20 -9.15
CA GLU A 168 -0.31 -18.41 -8.37
C GLU A 168 0.81 -18.17 -7.36
N ARG A 169 1.82 -17.37 -7.73
CA ARG A 169 2.94 -17.04 -6.84
C ARG A 169 2.52 -16.27 -5.59
N TRP A 170 1.53 -15.39 -5.70
CA TRP A 170 1.03 -14.61 -4.58
C TRP A 170 0.24 -15.53 -3.64
N THR A 171 -0.60 -16.40 -4.19
CA THR A 171 -1.29 -17.44 -3.42
C THR A 171 -0.29 -18.33 -2.67
N ARG A 172 0.78 -18.76 -3.34
CA ARG A 172 1.85 -19.54 -2.71
C ARG A 172 2.58 -18.74 -1.63
N TRP A 173 2.93 -17.49 -1.89
CA TRP A 173 3.57 -16.61 -0.91
C TRP A 173 2.73 -16.48 0.36
N LYS A 174 1.41 -16.27 0.22
CA LYS A 174 0.49 -16.25 1.36
C LYS A 174 0.50 -17.57 2.13
N ALA A 175 0.43 -18.71 1.43
CA ALA A 175 0.45 -20.04 2.03
C ALA A 175 1.76 -20.35 2.79
N ASP A 176 2.89 -19.82 2.30
CA ASP A 176 4.21 -19.96 2.94
C ASP A 176 4.40 -19.02 4.16
N HIS A 177 3.48 -18.07 4.38
CA HIS A 177 3.52 -17.10 5.49
C HIS A 177 2.17 -17.07 6.28
N PRO A 178 1.70 -18.21 6.82
CA PRO A 178 0.42 -18.28 7.52
C PRO A 178 0.37 -17.43 8.79
N GLU A 179 1.52 -17.10 9.39
CA GLU A 179 1.63 -16.20 10.54
C GLU A 179 1.28 -14.75 10.21
N ILE A 180 1.35 -14.35 8.93
CA ILE A 180 1.03 -13.00 8.46
C ILE A 180 -0.40 -12.94 7.93
N PHE A 181 -0.82 -13.93 7.14
CA PHE A 181 -2.10 -13.89 6.43
C PHE A 181 -3.20 -14.76 7.06
N GLY A 182 -2.87 -15.59 8.05
CA GLY A 182 -3.82 -16.49 8.70
C GLY A 182 -4.35 -17.59 7.77
N ALA A 183 -5.34 -18.34 8.25
CA ALA A 183 -5.98 -19.43 7.49
C ALA A 183 -6.93 -18.94 6.38
N GLU A 184 -7.33 -17.67 6.41
CA GLU A 184 -8.19 -17.05 5.38
C GLU A 184 -7.48 -16.87 4.04
N ALA A 185 -6.15 -16.99 4.01
CA ALA A 185 -5.33 -16.77 2.83
C ALA A 185 -5.37 -17.92 1.79
N ALA A 186 -6.01 -19.04 2.13
CA ALA A 186 -6.05 -20.28 1.35
C ALA A 186 -7.27 -20.42 0.40
N GLN A 187 -8.14 -19.40 0.34
CA GLN A 187 -9.23 -19.29 -0.64
C GLN A 187 -8.82 -18.39 -1.81
#